data_AF-A0A534RSW1-F1
#
_entry.id   AF-A0A534RSW1-F1
#
_cell.length_a   1.000
_cell.length_b   1.000
_cell.length_c   1.000
_cell.angle_alpha   90.00
_cell.angle_beta   90.00
_cell.angle_gamma   90.00
#
_symmetry.space_group_name_H-M   'P 1'
#
loop_
_entity.id
_entity.type
_entity.pdbx_description
1 polymer ?
#
loop_
_entity_poly.entity_id
_entity_poly.type
_entity_poly.pdbx_seq_one_letter_code
_entity_poly.pdbx_strand_id
1 'polypeptide(L)'
;MADGAGGLRPLLPRLVVAVALCAARSSAESGAPTVESLVRRAIDAAGRLDDYTCTSTKQEKVDGKMLPEETFVLKQRKQPDCLYLKWVVEPYKNRETIYCPARYGDKIRVHEGSGVAGWFGTLSVDPEGMLARRNNRHSIREAGIFHLLKVVGERFELARGDSEHAIGQRTSIEADVHGEPSYCFSFDEEATKTEICLHRTLCLPTRVKTFDGSGAVIETYTWAHYHLSVGLTDRDFDVGNPAYGF
;
A
#
# COMPACT_ATOMS: atom_id res chain seq x y z
N MET A 1 39.48 -56.78 -7.07
CA MET A 1 40.04 -55.73 -6.19
C MET A 1 39.12 -54.53 -6.30
N ALA A 2 38.55 -54.13 -5.15
CA ALA A 2 37.83 -52.91 -4.77
C ALA A 2 36.91 -52.23 -5.81
N ASP A 3 35.59 -52.28 -5.63
CA ASP A 3 34.74 -51.44 -4.73
C ASP A 3 34.58 -49.99 -5.20
N GLY A 4 33.31 -49.57 -5.34
CA GLY A 4 32.95 -48.20 -5.69
C GLY A 4 31.47 -48.00 -5.98
N ALA A 5 30.59 -48.53 -5.14
CA ALA A 5 29.16 -48.24 -5.16
C ALA A 5 28.90 -46.77 -4.75
N GLY A 6 28.51 -45.93 -5.71
CA GLY A 6 28.01 -44.57 -5.47
C GLY A 6 26.49 -44.56 -5.33
N GLY A 7 26.00 -44.68 -4.11
CA GLY A 7 24.58 -44.80 -3.78
C GLY A 7 23.73 -43.59 -4.14
N LEU A 8 22.51 -43.87 -4.60
CA LEU A 8 21.38 -42.95 -4.58
C LEU A 8 21.18 -42.42 -3.16
N ARG A 9 21.27 -41.11 -2.97
CA ARG A 9 20.84 -40.45 -1.74
C ARG A 9 19.30 -40.49 -1.67
N PRO A 10 18.68 -41.06 -0.62
CA PRO A 10 17.25 -40.92 -0.44
C PRO A 10 16.92 -39.47 -0.04
N LEU A 11 15.90 -38.91 -0.70
CA LEU A 11 15.27 -37.65 -0.33
C LEU A 11 14.69 -37.80 1.08
N LEU A 12 15.26 -37.10 2.06
CA LEU A 12 14.65 -36.95 3.38
C LEU A 12 13.29 -36.24 3.21
N PRO A 13 12.18 -36.79 3.72
CA PRO A 13 10.93 -36.05 3.75
C PRO A 13 11.12 -34.88 4.72
N ARG A 14 10.92 -33.65 4.22
CA ARG A 14 10.80 -32.48 5.08
C ARG A 14 9.63 -32.73 6.02
N LEU A 15 9.93 -32.98 7.28
CA LEU A 15 8.98 -33.09 8.37
C LEU A 15 8.25 -31.74 8.47
N VAL A 16 7.03 -31.66 7.94
CA VAL A 16 6.12 -30.54 8.20
C VAL A 16 5.66 -30.72 9.63
N VAL A 17 6.27 -29.99 10.56
CA VAL A 17 5.75 -29.85 11.92
C VAL A 17 4.44 -29.07 11.80
N ALA A 18 3.32 -29.80 11.83
CA ALA A 18 2.01 -29.22 12.00
C ALA A 18 1.96 -28.58 13.40
N VAL A 19 2.14 -27.26 13.47
CA VAL A 19 1.84 -26.51 14.68
C VAL A 19 0.34 -26.58 14.88
N ALA A 20 -0.09 -27.43 15.80
CA ALA A 20 -1.45 -27.43 16.32
C ALA A 20 -1.67 -26.10 17.06
N LEU A 21 -2.21 -25.10 16.36
CA LEU A 21 -2.81 -23.97 17.06
C LEU A 21 -4.04 -24.49 17.79
N CYS A 22 -4.01 -24.38 19.12
CA CYS A 22 -5.20 -24.33 19.94
C CYS A 22 -6.18 -23.33 19.31
N ALA A 23 -7.19 -23.85 18.61
CA ALA A 23 -8.37 -23.08 18.28
C ALA A 23 -9.13 -22.84 19.58
N ALA A 24 -8.71 -21.80 20.32
CA ALA A 24 -9.63 -21.12 21.22
C ALA A 24 -10.84 -20.74 20.35
N ARG A 25 -11.97 -21.36 20.63
CA ARG A 25 -13.25 -21.06 19.98
C ARG A 25 -13.51 -19.57 20.21
N SER A 26 -13.29 -18.76 19.19
CA SER A 26 -13.78 -17.40 19.16
C SER A 26 -15.29 -17.50 19.17
N SER A 27 -15.90 -17.17 20.30
CA SER A 27 -17.30 -16.73 20.32
C SER A 27 -17.40 -15.58 19.32
N ALA A 28 -18.02 -15.84 18.17
CA ALA A 28 -18.29 -14.82 17.18
C ALA A 28 -19.21 -13.78 17.84
N GLU A 29 -18.67 -12.60 18.13
CA GLU A 29 -19.50 -11.42 18.33
C GLU A 29 -20.31 -11.24 17.03
N SER A 30 -21.62 -11.44 17.11
CA SER A 30 -22.52 -11.26 15.97
C SER A 30 -22.69 -9.76 15.72
N GLY A 31 -21.81 -9.17 14.91
CA GLY A 31 -21.85 -7.77 14.51
C GLY A 31 -20.62 -7.38 13.69
N ALA A 32 -20.74 -6.36 12.84
CA ALA A 32 -19.57 -5.77 12.20
C ALA A 32 -18.63 -5.20 13.28
N PRO A 33 -17.31 -5.39 13.16
CA PRO A 33 -16.35 -4.92 14.17
C PRO A 33 -16.42 -3.40 14.34
N THR A 34 -16.15 -2.94 15.55
CA THR A 34 -16.03 -1.52 15.84
C THR A 34 -14.89 -0.89 15.04
N VAL A 35 -15.02 0.41 14.74
CA VAL A 35 -13.95 1.17 14.07
C VAL A 35 -12.66 1.12 14.87
N GLU A 36 -12.72 1.21 16.20
CA GLU A 36 -11.53 1.09 17.06
C GLU A 36 -10.80 -0.24 16.86
N SER A 37 -11.54 -1.36 16.90
CA SER A 37 -10.98 -2.69 16.69
C SER A 37 -10.36 -2.83 15.29
N LEU A 38 -10.98 -2.22 14.29
CA LEU A 38 -10.46 -2.23 12.92
C LEU A 38 -9.15 -1.44 12.79
N VAL A 39 -9.11 -0.20 13.29
CA VAL A 39 -7.93 0.65 13.23
C VAL A 39 -6.75 0.01 13.96
N ARG A 40 -6.98 -0.51 15.18
CA ARG A 40 -5.92 -1.20 15.94
C ARG A 40 -5.37 -2.42 15.19
N ARG A 41 -6.26 -3.27 14.65
CA ARG A 41 -5.83 -4.44 13.86
C ARG A 41 -5.06 -4.05 12.61
N ALA A 42 -5.42 -2.95 11.96
CA ALA A 42 -4.69 -2.47 10.78
C ALA A 42 -3.29 -1.97 11.11
N ILE A 43 -3.15 -1.18 12.19
CA ILE A 43 -1.85 -0.73 12.69
C ILE A 43 -0.97 -1.93 13.07
N ASP A 44 -1.53 -2.92 13.78
CA ASP A 44 -0.81 -4.14 14.17
C ASP A 44 -0.41 -5.01 12.96
N ALA A 45 -1.27 -5.09 11.94
CA ALA A 45 -0.98 -5.81 10.70
C ALA A 45 0.18 -5.14 9.94
N ALA A 46 0.13 -3.83 9.74
CA ALA A 46 1.20 -3.09 9.08
C ALA A 46 2.48 -3.06 9.91
N GLY A 47 2.38 -3.03 11.25
CA GLY A 47 3.53 -3.09 12.17
C GLY A 47 4.39 -4.34 11.97
N ARG A 48 3.75 -5.48 11.68
CA ARG A 48 4.41 -6.79 11.46
C ARG A 48 4.95 -7.01 10.04
N LEU A 49 4.64 -6.11 9.11
CA LEU A 49 4.98 -6.26 7.70
C LEU A 49 6.30 -5.56 7.39
N ASP A 50 7.25 -6.27 6.78
CA ASP A 50 8.51 -5.67 6.31
C ASP A 50 8.40 -5.12 4.90
N ASP A 51 7.66 -5.81 4.04
CA ASP A 51 7.46 -5.44 2.65
C ASP A 51 6.17 -6.02 2.07
N TYR A 52 5.73 -5.47 0.95
CA TYR A 52 4.65 -6.01 0.15
C TYR A 52 4.72 -5.56 -1.31
N THR A 53 3.97 -6.28 -2.14
CA THR A 53 3.55 -5.81 -3.45
C THR A 53 2.04 -5.82 -3.56
N CYS A 54 1.49 -4.96 -4.42
CA CYS A 54 0.07 -4.96 -4.73
C CYS A 54 -0.18 -4.27 -6.08
N THR A 55 -1.40 -4.39 -6.58
CA THR A 55 -1.93 -3.45 -7.57
C THR A 55 -2.56 -2.29 -6.82
N SER A 56 -2.30 -1.06 -7.24
CA SER A 56 -2.89 0.13 -6.64
C SER A 56 -3.40 1.08 -7.71
N THR A 57 -4.52 1.74 -7.41
CA THR A 57 -5.06 2.82 -8.24
C THR A 57 -5.05 4.14 -7.49
N LYS A 58 -4.95 5.23 -8.24
CA LYS A 58 -4.96 6.60 -7.76
C LYS A 58 -5.81 7.47 -8.67
N GLN A 59 -6.74 8.22 -8.09
CA GLN A 59 -7.47 9.27 -8.79
C GLN A 59 -7.58 10.49 -7.89
N GLU A 60 -7.23 11.66 -8.40
CA GLU A 60 -7.16 12.89 -7.61
C GLU A 60 -7.75 14.09 -8.37
N LYS A 61 -8.34 15.00 -7.60
CA LYS A 61 -8.74 16.33 -8.06
C LYS A 61 -7.62 17.32 -7.77
N VAL A 62 -7.01 17.85 -8.83
CA VAL A 62 -5.92 18.83 -8.79
C VAL A 62 -6.38 20.07 -9.56
N ASP A 63 -6.16 21.26 -8.98
CA ASP A 63 -6.57 22.55 -9.56
C ASP A 63 -8.03 22.58 -10.03
N GLY A 64 -8.93 21.99 -9.22
CA GLY A 64 -10.37 21.94 -9.50
C GLY A 64 -10.80 20.86 -10.49
N LYS A 65 -9.86 20.13 -11.11
CA LYS A 65 -10.15 19.11 -12.14
C LYS A 65 -9.86 17.71 -11.63
N MET A 66 -10.81 16.79 -11.82
CA MET A 66 -10.57 15.36 -11.61
C MET A 66 -9.67 14.83 -12.72
N LEU A 67 -8.52 14.29 -12.35
CA LEU A 67 -7.56 13.72 -13.28
C LEU A 67 -7.95 12.27 -13.67
N PRO A 68 -7.41 11.73 -14.77
CA PRO A 68 -7.57 10.32 -15.10
C PRO A 68 -7.09 9.43 -13.94
N GLU A 69 -7.75 8.28 -13.77
CA GLU A 69 -7.27 7.25 -12.85
C GLU A 69 -5.95 6.67 -13.36
N GLU A 70 -5.00 6.50 -12.45
CA GLU A 70 -3.72 5.85 -12.68
C GLU A 70 -3.70 4.49 -12.00
N THR A 71 -3.21 3.46 -12.70
CA THR A 71 -3.07 2.10 -12.15
C THR A 71 -1.61 1.68 -12.23
N PHE A 72 -1.06 1.23 -11.11
CA PHE A 72 0.33 0.82 -11.00
C PHE A 72 0.51 -0.46 -10.18
N VAL A 73 1.53 -1.23 -10.54
CA VAL A 73 2.12 -2.23 -9.65
C VAL A 73 3.00 -1.47 -8.65
N LEU A 74 2.73 -1.68 -7.37
CA LEU A 74 3.45 -1.08 -6.26
C LEU A 74 4.28 -2.15 -5.56
N LYS A 75 5.53 -1.80 -5.25
CA LYS A 75 6.38 -2.53 -4.30
C LYS A 75 6.81 -1.56 -3.21
N GLN A 76 6.64 -1.91 -1.94
CA GLN A 76 7.14 -1.09 -0.84
C GLN A 76 7.82 -1.99 0.20
N ARG A 77 8.96 -1.53 0.69
CA ARG A 77 9.67 -2.10 1.84
C ARG A 77 9.80 -1.03 2.92
N LYS A 78 9.58 -1.40 4.17
CA LYS A 78 9.60 -0.51 5.33
C LYS A 78 11.02 -0.08 5.74
N GLN A 79 12.00 -0.98 5.67
CA GLN A 79 13.37 -0.71 6.10
C GLN A 79 14.43 -1.35 5.17
N PRO A 80 15.32 -0.55 4.55
CA PRO A 80 15.15 0.90 4.38
C PRO A 80 13.85 1.20 3.63
N ASP A 81 13.23 2.35 3.93
CA ASP A 81 11.99 2.80 3.30
C ASP A 81 12.23 3.04 1.80
N CYS A 82 11.69 2.16 0.98
CA CYS A 82 11.83 2.21 -0.47
C CYS A 82 10.54 1.78 -1.13
N LEU A 83 10.19 2.51 -2.19
CA LEU A 83 8.98 2.39 -2.98
C LEU A 83 9.35 2.29 -4.45
N TYR A 84 8.74 1.35 -5.16
CA TYR A 84 8.77 1.26 -6.60
C TYR A 84 7.35 1.24 -7.15
N LEU A 85 7.10 2.04 -8.18
CA LEU A 85 5.83 2.13 -8.88
C LEU A 85 6.06 1.87 -10.38
N LYS A 86 5.21 1.04 -10.98
CA LYS A 86 5.18 0.85 -12.43
C LYS A 86 3.76 1.03 -12.95
N TRP A 87 3.55 2.02 -13.81
CA TRP A 87 2.25 2.27 -14.43
C TRP A 87 1.96 1.20 -15.48
N VAL A 88 0.77 0.60 -15.42
CA VAL A 88 0.37 -0.51 -16.29
C VAL A 88 -0.77 -0.17 -17.26
N VAL A 89 -1.36 1.02 -17.12
CA VAL A 89 -2.43 1.55 -17.98
C VAL A 89 -2.01 2.90 -18.58
N GLU A 90 -2.53 3.21 -19.76
CA GLU A 90 -2.38 4.51 -20.41
C GLU A 90 -2.95 5.66 -19.54
N PRO A 91 -2.44 6.90 -19.64
CA PRO A 91 -1.47 7.39 -20.63
C PRO A 91 0.00 7.24 -20.21
N TYR A 92 0.27 6.69 -19.02
CA TYR A 92 1.63 6.62 -18.46
C TYR A 92 2.19 5.19 -18.49
N LYS A 93 1.65 4.32 -19.34
CA LYS A 93 2.02 2.91 -19.36
C LYS A 93 3.53 2.75 -19.54
N ASN A 94 4.11 1.86 -18.74
CA ASN A 94 5.56 1.60 -18.64
C ASN A 94 6.41 2.69 -17.96
N ARG A 95 5.82 3.79 -17.48
CA ARG A 95 6.53 4.67 -16.55
C ARG A 95 6.94 3.86 -15.31
N GLU A 96 8.15 4.07 -14.84
CA GLU A 96 8.71 3.46 -13.64
C GLU A 96 9.31 4.52 -12.73
N THR A 97 9.02 4.40 -11.44
CA THR A 97 9.48 5.34 -10.42
C THR A 97 10.07 4.57 -9.25
N ILE A 98 11.25 4.97 -8.77
CA ILE A 98 11.83 4.51 -7.52
C ILE A 98 12.01 5.71 -6.58
N TYR A 99 11.55 5.56 -5.35
CA TYR A 99 11.88 6.45 -4.24
C TYR A 99 12.50 5.61 -3.12
N CYS A 100 13.77 5.87 -2.80
CA CYS A 100 14.52 5.11 -1.80
C CYS A 100 15.56 6.07 -1.19
N PRO A 101 15.17 6.88 -0.18
CA PRO A 101 15.95 8.02 0.29
C PRO A 101 17.38 7.67 0.69
N ALA A 102 17.55 6.54 1.38
CA ALA A 102 18.86 6.06 1.82
C ALA A 102 19.82 5.77 0.64
N ARG A 103 19.28 5.44 -0.54
CA ARG A 103 20.06 5.11 -1.74
C ARG A 103 20.24 6.30 -2.69
N TYR A 104 19.20 7.12 -2.87
CA TYR A 104 19.17 8.17 -3.88
C TYR A 104 19.15 9.59 -3.29
N GLY A 105 19.52 9.75 -2.02
CA GLY A 105 19.62 11.08 -1.38
C GLY A 105 18.29 11.83 -1.40
N ASP A 106 17.19 11.13 -1.05
CA ASP A 106 15.83 11.69 -1.03
C ASP A 106 15.36 12.25 -2.39
N LYS A 107 15.93 11.74 -3.49
CA LYS A 107 15.44 12.01 -4.85
C LYS A 107 14.63 10.86 -5.40
N ILE A 108 13.66 11.20 -6.23
CA ILE A 108 12.89 10.26 -7.04
C ILE A 108 13.70 9.94 -8.29
N ARG A 109 13.81 8.66 -8.63
CA ARG A 109 14.32 8.19 -9.92
C ARG A 109 13.11 7.87 -10.80
N VAL A 110 12.99 8.53 -11.94
CA VAL A 110 11.85 8.36 -12.85
C VAL A 110 12.34 7.97 -14.23
N HIS A 111 11.73 6.93 -14.81
CA HIS A 111 11.86 6.58 -16.21
C HIS A 111 10.47 6.63 -16.86
N GLU A 112 10.33 7.39 -17.94
CA GLU A 112 9.03 7.66 -18.56
C GLU A 112 8.50 6.50 -19.42
N GLY A 113 9.31 5.47 -19.71
CA GLY A 113 8.86 4.23 -20.35
C GLY A 113 8.54 4.31 -21.84
N SER A 114 8.09 5.46 -22.35
CA SER A 114 7.70 5.64 -23.75
C SER A 114 7.77 7.09 -24.23
N GLY A 115 7.76 7.28 -25.56
CA GLY A 115 7.80 8.60 -26.20
C GLY A 115 9.18 9.28 -26.20
N VAL A 116 9.22 10.54 -26.67
CA VAL A 116 10.47 11.36 -26.71
C VAL A 116 11.06 11.55 -25.31
N ALA A 117 10.21 11.49 -24.27
CA ALA A 117 10.64 11.61 -22.88
C ALA A 117 11.53 10.43 -22.42
N GLY A 118 11.34 9.22 -22.98
CA GLY A 118 12.20 8.07 -22.70
C GLY A 118 13.66 8.24 -23.17
N TRP A 119 13.94 9.16 -24.11
CA TRP A 119 15.30 9.46 -24.55
C TRP A 119 16.15 10.13 -23.47
N PHE A 120 15.54 10.83 -22.52
CA PHE A 120 16.25 11.50 -21.44
C PHE A 120 16.80 10.53 -20.38
N GLY A 121 16.53 9.23 -20.51
CA GLY A 121 16.94 8.21 -19.55
C GLY A 121 16.32 8.43 -18.17
N THR A 122 16.97 7.91 -17.13
CA THR A 122 16.49 8.07 -15.76
C THR A 122 16.64 9.52 -15.27
N LEU A 123 15.52 10.18 -15.00
CA LEU A 123 15.46 11.50 -14.38
C LEU A 123 15.67 11.42 -12.86
N SER A 124 16.27 12.46 -12.28
CA SER A 124 16.38 12.68 -10.83
C SER A 124 15.49 13.85 -10.42
N VAL A 125 14.46 13.60 -9.64
CA VAL A 125 13.44 14.61 -9.32
C VAL A 125 13.37 14.86 -7.82
N ASP A 126 13.21 16.13 -7.44
CA ASP A 126 12.93 16.51 -6.06
C ASP A 126 11.48 16.15 -5.69
N PRO A 127 11.23 15.38 -4.61
CA PRO A 127 9.89 15.02 -4.16
C PRO A 127 8.93 16.20 -3.98
N GLU A 128 9.44 17.36 -3.57
CA GLU A 128 8.65 18.57 -3.35
C GLU A 128 8.74 19.55 -4.53
N GLY A 129 9.54 19.22 -5.54
CA GLY A 129 9.73 20.04 -6.72
C GLY A 129 8.52 20.05 -7.65
N MET A 130 8.41 21.10 -8.46
CA MET A 130 7.32 21.30 -9.42
C MET A 130 7.05 20.06 -10.30
N LEU A 131 8.09 19.36 -10.75
CA LEU A 131 7.92 18.18 -11.61
C LEU A 131 7.26 17.00 -10.88
N ALA A 132 7.61 16.73 -9.63
CA ALA A 132 7.00 15.67 -8.84
C ALA A 132 5.59 16.03 -8.38
N ARG A 133 5.37 17.29 -7.99
CA ARG A 133 4.08 17.79 -7.49
C ARG A 133 3.08 18.09 -8.61
N ARG A 134 3.53 18.17 -9.87
CA ARG A 134 2.64 18.34 -11.02
C ARG A 134 1.67 17.18 -11.09
N ASN A 135 0.37 17.49 -11.05
CA ASN A 135 -0.72 16.52 -11.09
C ASN A 135 -0.78 15.57 -9.86
N ASN A 136 -0.15 15.93 -8.74
CA ASN A 136 -0.22 15.14 -7.49
C ASN A 136 -0.58 16.04 -6.30
N ARG A 137 -1.58 15.63 -5.52
CA ARG A 137 -1.96 16.25 -4.24
C ARG A 137 -0.95 15.93 -3.15
N HIS A 138 -0.36 14.73 -3.18
CA HIS A 138 0.54 14.20 -2.14
C HIS A 138 1.95 13.95 -2.67
N SER A 139 2.93 14.08 -1.78
CA SER A 139 4.32 13.79 -2.08
C SER A 139 4.50 12.28 -2.17
N ILE A 140 5.50 11.81 -2.93
CA ILE A 140 5.84 10.37 -2.97
C ILE A 140 6.20 9.84 -1.56
N ARG A 141 6.60 10.72 -0.64
CA ARG A 141 6.87 10.43 0.77
C ARG A 141 5.65 9.91 1.53
N GLU A 142 4.47 10.19 1.02
CA GLU A 142 3.19 9.84 1.63
C GLU A 142 2.58 8.58 0.99
N ALA A 143 3.25 8.01 -0.03
CA ALA A 143 2.72 6.88 -0.77
C ALA A 143 2.84 5.54 -0.02
N GLY A 144 1.86 4.68 -0.28
CA GLY A 144 1.79 3.33 0.27
C GLY A 144 1.13 3.25 1.65
N ILE A 145 0.94 2.02 2.13
CA ILE A 145 0.09 1.77 3.30
C ILE A 145 0.77 2.13 4.62
N PHE A 146 2.10 2.14 4.66
CA PHE A 146 2.83 2.42 5.90
C PHE A 146 2.61 3.87 6.36
N HIS A 147 2.71 4.83 5.44
CA HIS A 147 2.42 6.22 5.74
C HIS A 147 0.93 6.41 6.06
N LEU A 148 0.05 5.87 5.23
CA LEU A 148 -1.39 5.95 5.44
C LEU A 148 -1.80 5.48 6.85
N LEU A 149 -1.37 4.29 7.26
CA LEU A 149 -1.77 3.73 8.55
C LEU A 149 -1.13 4.44 9.74
N LYS A 150 0.05 5.05 9.56
CA LYS A 150 0.61 5.97 10.55
C LYS A 150 -0.32 7.16 10.77
N VAL A 151 -0.74 7.85 9.70
CA VAL A 151 -1.63 9.01 9.78
C VAL A 151 -3.00 8.63 10.34
N VAL A 152 -3.57 7.49 9.90
CA VAL A 152 -4.85 6.98 10.44
C VAL A 152 -4.75 6.73 11.93
N GLY A 153 -3.65 6.12 12.41
CA GLY A 153 -3.43 5.89 13.84
C GLY A 153 -3.33 7.19 14.63
N GLU A 154 -2.55 8.16 14.14
CA GLU A 154 -2.41 9.47 14.78
C GLU A 154 -3.76 10.21 14.88
N ARG A 155 -4.54 10.23 13.78
CA ARG A 155 -5.87 10.85 13.76
C ARG A 155 -6.86 10.13 14.67
N PHE A 156 -6.81 8.80 14.72
CA PHE A 156 -7.69 8.02 15.56
C PHE A 156 -7.43 8.27 17.06
N GLU A 157 -6.17 8.35 17.49
CA GLU A 157 -5.85 8.68 18.89
C GLU A 157 -6.30 10.09 19.28
N LEU A 158 -6.17 11.08 18.39
CA LEU A 158 -6.69 12.42 18.62
C LEU A 158 -8.22 12.41 18.78
N ALA A 159 -8.94 11.72 17.90
CA ALA A 159 -10.40 11.62 17.94
C ALA A 159 -10.92 10.84 19.17
N ARG A 160 -10.16 9.86 19.68
CA ARG A 160 -10.52 9.09 20.88
C ARG A 160 -10.57 9.96 22.14
N GLY A 161 -9.85 11.09 22.16
CA GLY A 161 -9.91 12.07 23.25
C GLY A 161 -11.16 12.94 23.25
N ASP A 162 -11.97 12.90 22.18
CA ASP A 162 -13.16 13.72 21.99
C ASP A 162 -14.44 12.88 22.15
N SER A 163 -15.11 13.02 23.29
CA SER A 163 -16.33 12.28 23.61
C SER A 163 -17.53 12.63 22.71
N GLU A 164 -17.54 13.81 22.08
CA GLU A 164 -18.61 14.25 21.18
C GLU A 164 -18.49 13.57 19.81
N HIS A 165 -17.26 13.17 19.44
CA HIS A 165 -16.91 12.53 18.18
C HIS A 165 -16.50 11.06 18.32
N ALA A 166 -17.12 10.30 19.26
CA ALA A 166 -16.77 8.92 19.62
C ALA A 166 -16.80 7.90 18.46
N ILE A 167 -15.87 8.06 17.52
CA ILE A 167 -15.79 7.32 16.26
C ILE A 167 -15.42 5.87 16.50
N GLY A 168 -14.66 5.61 17.58
CA GLY A 168 -14.26 4.27 17.99
C GLY A 168 -15.43 3.33 18.26
N GLN A 169 -16.58 3.85 18.72
CA GLN A 169 -17.78 3.05 19.01
C GLN A 169 -18.68 2.85 17.78
N ARG A 170 -18.42 3.52 16.67
CA ARG A 170 -19.19 3.33 15.43
C ARG A 170 -18.93 1.92 14.88
N THR A 171 -19.96 1.34 14.28
CA THR A 171 -19.85 0.07 13.55
C THR A 171 -19.35 0.32 12.14
N SER A 172 -18.55 -0.60 11.63
CA SER A 172 -18.19 -0.64 10.21
C SER A 172 -19.31 -1.23 9.35
N ILE A 173 -19.21 -1.03 8.03
CA ILE A 173 -20.06 -1.68 7.03
C ILE A 173 -19.24 -2.69 6.24
N GLU A 174 -19.83 -3.84 5.89
CA GLU A 174 -19.21 -4.76 4.95
C GLU A 174 -19.37 -4.23 3.51
N ALA A 175 -18.31 -4.34 2.72
CA ALA A 175 -18.31 -3.98 1.30
C ALA A 175 -17.35 -4.87 0.51
N ASP A 176 -17.59 -4.96 -0.79
CA ASP A 176 -16.61 -5.46 -1.76
C ASP A 176 -15.90 -4.25 -2.40
N VAL A 177 -14.56 -4.23 -2.31
CA VAL A 177 -13.75 -3.17 -2.89
C VAL A 177 -12.86 -3.80 -3.96
N HIS A 178 -13.29 -3.75 -5.22
CA HIS A 178 -12.58 -4.34 -6.36
C HIS A 178 -12.26 -5.84 -6.19
N GLY A 179 -13.17 -6.61 -5.61
CA GLY A 179 -12.98 -8.03 -5.31
C GLY A 179 -12.26 -8.31 -3.99
N GLU A 180 -11.96 -7.27 -3.20
CA GLU A 180 -11.37 -7.39 -1.86
C GLU A 180 -12.46 -7.22 -0.79
N PRO A 181 -12.86 -8.31 -0.09
CA PRO A 181 -13.84 -8.22 0.99
C PRO A 181 -13.34 -7.31 2.09
N SER A 182 -14.10 -6.26 2.42
CA SER A 182 -13.64 -5.15 3.25
C SER A 182 -14.64 -4.77 4.35
N TYR A 183 -14.12 -4.21 5.43
CA TYR A 183 -14.87 -3.40 6.38
C TYR A 183 -14.57 -1.93 6.11
N CYS A 184 -15.60 -1.12 5.88
CA CYS A 184 -15.47 0.31 5.61
C CYS A 184 -16.06 1.15 6.74
N PHE A 185 -15.47 2.32 6.97
CA PHE A 185 -15.95 3.32 7.91
C PHE A 185 -15.57 4.71 7.42
N SER A 186 -16.16 5.75 8.02
CA SER A 186 -15.83 7.13 7.68
C SER A 186 -15.62 7.98 8.92
N PHE A 187 -14.71 8.94 8.80
CA PHE A 187 -14.59 10.08 9.70
C PHE A 187 -14.96 11.36 8.96
N ASP A 188 -15.56 12.27 9.69
CA ASP A 188 -15.80 13.63 9.26
C ASP A 188 -14.70 14.51 9.86
N GLU A 189 -14.05 15.28 9.01
CA GLU A 189 -13.11 16.35 9.35
C GLU A 189 -13.76 17.67 8.92
N GLU A 190 -13.40 18.78 9.57
CA GLU A 190 -14.10 20.07 9.45
C GLU A 190 -14.70 20.36 8.06
N ALA A 191 -13.91 20.22 7.00
CA ALA A 191 -14.31 20.50 5.62
C ALA A 191 -14.35 19.26 4.70
N THR A 192 -14.06 18.06 5.19
CA THR A 192 -13.94 16.86 4.36
C THR A 192 -14.46 15.62 5.06
N LYS A 193 -15.01 14.69 4.29
CA LYS A 193 -15.32 13.34 4.79
C LYS A 193 -14.37 12.34 4.17
N THR A 194 -13.75 11.47 4.97
CA THR A 194 -12.88 10.41 4.45
C THR A 194 -13.45 9.05 4.80
N GLU A 195 -13.63 8.22 3.79
CA GLU A 195 -13.95 6.81 3.92
C GLU A 195 -12.66 5.98 3.83
N ILE A 196 -12.51 5.05 4.77
CA ILE A 196 -11.44 4.04 4.77
C ILE A 196 -12.07 2.67 4.75
N CYS A 197 -11.58 1.82 3.86
CA CYS A 197 -11.89 0.42 3.79
C CYS A 197 -10.65 -0.41 4.10
N LEU A 198 -10.83 -1.45 4.91
CA LEU A 198 -9.78 -2.39 5.31
C LEU A 198 -10.20 -3.81 4.93
N HIS A 199 -9.28 -4.56 4.34
CA HIS A 199 -9.49 -5.96 3.98
C HIS A 199 -9.87 -6.77 5.24
N ARG A 200 -10.94 -7.58 5.18
CA ARG A 200 -11.52 -8.30 6.32
C ARG A 200 -10.53 -9.21 7.04
N THR A 201 -9.72 -9.94 6.28
CA THR A 201 -8.71 -10.87 6.79
C THR A 201 -7.34 -10.22 7.01
N LEU A 202 -6.79 -9.58 5.98
CA LEU A 202 -5.43 -8.98 6.04
C LEU A 202 -5.37 -7.77 6.98
N CYS A 203 -6.50 -7.12 7.24
CA CYS A 203 -6.60 -5.85 7.98
C CYS A 203 -5.79 -4.70 7.34
N LEU A 204 -5.43 -4.82 6.05
CA LEU A 204 -4.71 -3.78 5.30
C LEU A 204 -5.67 -2.90 4.50
N PRO A 205 -5.31 -1.64 4.16
CA PRO A 205 -6.14 -0.75 3.37
C PRO A 205 -6.55 -1.36 2.02
N THR A 206 -7.80 -1.22 1.64
CA THR A 206 -8.29 -1.54 0.28
C THR A 206 -8.77 -0.30 -0.44
N ARG A 207 -9.26 0.70 0.29
CA ARG A 207 -9.62 2.02 -0.25
C ARG A 207 -9.45 3.13 0.77
N VAL A 208 -9.00 4.28 0.29
CA VAL A 208 -9.21 5.58 0.93
C VAL A 208 -9.91 6.47 -0.08
N LYS A 209 -11.00 7.12 0.34
CA LYS A 209 -11.77 8.02 -0.51
C LYS A 209 -12.18 9.25 0.27
N THR A 210 -11.79 10.43 -0.22
CA THR A 210 -12.10 11.69 0.44
C THR A 210 -13.09 12.51 -0.39
N PHE A 211 -14.04 13.12 0.29
CA PHE A 211 -15.07 14.00 -0.24
C PHE A 211 -14.88 15.42 0.32
N ASP A 212 -15.13 16.44 -0.49
CA ASP A 212 -15.21 17.83 -0.01
C ASP A 212 -16.55 18.11 0.69
N GLY A 213 -16.70 19.31 1.28
CA GLY A 213 -17.92 19.73 1.98
C GLY A 213 -19.19 19.78 1.13
N SER A 214 -19.08 19.69 -0.21
CA SER A 214 -20.24 19.54 -1.10
C SER A 214 -20.65 18.07 -1.34
N GLY A 215 -19.84 17.13 -0.86
CA GLY A 215 -19.98 15.70 -1.12
C GLY A 215 -19.32 15.23 -2.41
N ALA A 216 -18.56 16.08 -3.11
CA ALA A 216 -17.84 15.69 -4.32
C ALA A 216 -16.52 14.99 -3.97
N VAL A 217 -16.17 13.95 -4.73
CA VAL A 217 -14.90 13.22 -4.53
C VAL A 217 -13.73 14.13 -4.88
N ILE A 218 -12.72 14.18 -4.00
CA ILE A 218 -11.47 14.90 -4.23
C ILE A 218 -10.29 13.95 -4.44
N GLU A 219 -10.33 12.74 -3.90
CA GLU A 219 -9.32 11.71 -4.14
C GLU A 219 -9.86 10.31 -3.84
N THR A 220 -9.28 9.32 -4.50
CA THR A 220 -9.51 7.90 -4.26
C THR A 220 -8.21 7.15 -4.49
N TYR A 221 -7.79 6.36 -3.51
CA TYR A 221 -6.68 5.42 -3.60
C TYR A 221 -7.20 4.03 -3.30
N THR A 222 -6.75 3.03 -4.06
CA THR A 222 -7.10 1.64 -3.79
C THR A 222 -5.86 0.76 -3.78
N TRP A 223 -5.98 -0.37 -3.09
CA TRP A 223 -4.97 -1.42 -3.07
C TRP A 223 -5.67 -2.77 -3.12
N ALA A 224 -5.22 -3.62 -4.06
CA ALA A 224 -5.75 -4.94 -4.29
C ALA A 224 -4.62 -5.92 -4.61
N HIS A 225 -4.90 -7.22 -4.53
CA HIS A 225 -3.97 -8.29 -4.89
C HIS A 225 -2.65 -8.21 -4.10
N TYR A 226 -2.77 -8.09 -2.77
CA TYR A 226 -1.62 -8.04 -1.88
C TYR A 226 -0.80 -9.34 -1.92
N HIS A 227 0.52 -9.18 -2.05
CA HIS A 227 1.51 -10.19 -1.71
C HIS A 227 2.39 -9.65 -0.60
N LEU A 228 2.36 -10.30 0.56
CA LEU A 228 2.98 -9.83 1.80
C LEU A 228 4.29 -10.57 2.05
N SER A 229 5.27 -9.89 2.68
CA SER A 229 6.54 -10.50 3.12
C SER A 229 7.22 -11.28 1.98
N VAL A 230 7.27 -10.67 0.80
CA VAL A 230 7.84 -11.26 -0.42
C VAL A 230 9.37 -11.24 -0.44
N GLY A 231 10.00 -10.53 0.52
CA GLY A 231 11.45 -10.48 0.67
C GLY A 231 12.10 -9.52 -0.32
N LEU A 232 11.58 -8.30 -0.41
CA LEU A 232 12.13 -7.27 -1.31
C LEU A 232 13.56 -6.91 -0.91
N THR A 233 14.44 -6.84 -1.91
CA THR A 233 15.87 -6.58 -1.73
C THR A 233 16.27 -5.23 -2.29
N ASP A 234 17.51 -4.81 -2.08
CA ASP A 234 18.03 -3.57 -2.68
C ASP A 234 17.99 -3.59 -4.20
N ARG A 235 18.02 -4.78 -4.81
CA ARG A 235 17.86 -4.97 -6.26
C ARG A 235 16.47 -4.54 -6.73
N ASP A 236 15.43 -4.68 -5.92
CA ASP A 236 14.07 -4.24 -6.28
C ASP A 236 13.94 -2.71 -6.36
N PHE A 237 14.89 -1.98 -5.79
CA PHE A 237 14.95 -0.52 -5.77
C PHE A 237 16.22 0.01 -6.45
N ASP A 238 16.77 -0.77 -7.38
CA ASP A 238 17.94 -0.41 -8.19
C ASP A 238 17.52 0.01 -9.60
N VAL A 239 17.92 1.21 -10.03
CA VAL A 239 17.75 1.64 -11.44
C VAL A 239 18.55 0.76 -12.39
N GLY A 240 19.59 0.06 -11.93
CA GLY A 240 20.34 -0.92 -12.71
C GLY A 240 19.71 -2.31 -12.79
N ASN A 241 18.51 -2.51 -12.25
CA ASN A 241 17.85 -3.82 -12.30
C ASN A 241 17.43 -4.16 -13.74
N PRO A 242 17.94 -5.25 -14.34
CA PRO A 242 17.66 -5.60 -15.74
C PRO A 242 16.20 -5.99 -16.01
N ALA A 243 15.38 -6.16 -14.96
CA ALA A 243 13.95 -6.37 -15.10
C ALA A 243 13.14 -5.06 -15.30
N TYR A 244 13.78 -3.90 -15.13
CA TYR A 244 13.18 -2.58 -15.27
C TYR A 244 13.70 -1.89 -16.54
N GLY A 245 13.00 -0.85 -16.98
CA GLY A 245 13.32 -0.10 -18.20
C GLY A 245 14.17 1.15 -17.99
N PHE A 246 14.71 1.38 -16.79
CA PHE A 246 15.47 2.58 -16.40
C PHE A 246 16.70 2.88 -17.27
#